data_AF-A0A7J8YL86-F1
#
_entry.id   AF-A0A7J8YL86-F1
#
_cell.length_a   1.000
_cell.length_b   1.000
_cell.length_c   1.000
_cell.angle_alpha   90.00
_cell.angle_beta   90.00
_cell.angle_gamma   90.00
#
_symmetry.space_group_name_H-M   'P 1'
#
loop_
_entity.id
_entity.type
_entity.pdbx_description
1 polymer ?
#
loop_
_entity_poly.entity_id
_entity_poly.type
_entity_poly.pdbx_seq_one_letter_code
_entity_poly.pdbx_strand_id
1 'polypeptide(L)'
;MRPGLQNTNSPVGQIKYLVYCIENAIMNLVQDQEQMVWLVDFQGWAMTSISVKVTRETARILQDHYPERLGIGILYNPPKIFESFWTIVKPFLETKTYKKMKFVYSDDPKSLKVIEEIFDLDKLDVAFGGRNPAGFNLEVYARQMKDDDSKRTNFHGSGCSSPFYQSSSLSESQQHESTDLDCDSNASDEGRL
;
A
#
# COMPACT_ATOMS: atom_id res chain seq x y z
N MET A 1 8.85 5.60 -0.44
CA MET A 1 8.77 4.11 -0.40
C MET A 1 10.02 3.51 -1.02
N ARG A 2 10.49 2.34 -0.57
CA ARG A 2 11.69 1.66 -1.12
C ARG A 2 11.38 0.18 -1.47
N PRO A 3 10.88 -0.12 -2.67
CA PRO A 3 10.54 -1.50 -3.07
C PRO A 3 11.70 -2.49 -2.98
N GLY A 4 12.96 -2.05 -3.11
CA GLY A 4 14.14 -2.91 -2.92
C GLY A 4 14.33 -3.42 -1.48
N LEU A 5 13.59 -2.87 -0.51
CA LEU A 5 13.59 -3.29 0.89
C LEU A 5 12.35 -4.09 1.28
N GLN A 6 11.64 -4.67 0.31
CA GLN A 6 10.48 -5.53 0.58
C GLN A 6 10.89 -6.72 1.45
N ASN A 7 10.25 -6.87 2.61
CA ASN A 7 10.55 -7.92 3.59
C ASN A 7 9.38 -8.89 3.82
N THR A 8 8.26 -8.73 3.12
CA THR A 8 7.10 -9.63 3.20
C THR A 8 6.72 -10.20 1.85
N ASN A 9 6.34 -11.49 1.85
CA ASN A 9 5.82 -12.20 0.69
C ASN A 9 4.28 -12.19 0.62
N SER A 10 3.60 -11.57 1.60
CA SER A 10 2.13 -11.55 1.67
C SER A 10 1.54 -10.49 0.74
N PRO A 11 0.87 -10.85 -0.37
CA PRO A 11 0.25 -9.90 -1.29
C PRO A 11 -0.75 -8.97 -0.58
N VAL A 12 -1.56 -9.55 0.30
CA VAL A 12 -2.57 -8.82 1.08
C VAL A 12 -1.89 -7.88 2.09
N GLY A 13 -0.80 -8.31 2.73
CA GLY A 13 -0.03 -7.47 3.64
C GLY A 13 0.57 -6.26 2.94
N GLN A 14 1.12 -6.45 1.74
CA GLN A 14 1.69 -5.37 0.93
C GLN A 14 0.64 -4.32 0.57
N ILE A 15 -0.55 -4.76 0.13
CA ILE A 15 -1.66 -3.87 -0.21
C ILE A 15 -2.16 -3.12 1.03
N LYS A 16 -2.37 -3.82 2.15
CA LYS A 16 -2.80 -3.18 3.41
C LYS A 16 -1.80 -2.12 3.89
N TYR A 17 -0.51 -2.41 3.78
CA TYR A 17 0.54 -1.47 4.15
C TYR A 17 0.58 -0.24 3.24
N LEU A 18 0.36 -0.41 1.93
CA LEU A 18 0.24 0.72 1.01
C LEU A 18 -0.96 1.61 1.38
N VAL A 19 -2.14 1.01 1.59
CA VAL A 19 -3.34 1.74 2.01
C VAL A 19 -3.09 2.49 3.32
N TYR A 20 -2.46 1.83 4.31
CA TYR A 20 -2.07 2.47 5.56
C TYR A 20 -1.17 3.69 5.35
N CYS A 21 -0.14 3.58 4.50
CA CYS A 21 0.74 4.71 4.15
C CYS A 21 -0.03 5.88 3.52
N ILE A 22 -0.96 5.59 2.60
CA ILE A 22 -1.74 6.63 1.91
C ILE A 22 -2.67 7.34 2.89
N GLU A 23 -3.38 6.57 3.72
CA GLU A 23 -4.28 7.12 4.74
C GLU A 23 -3.53 8.02 5.73
N ASN A 24 -2.36 7.58 6.20
CA ASN A 24 -1.52 8.40 7.08
C ASN A 24 -0.99 9.65 6.38
N ALA A 25 -0.63 9.56 5.09
CA ALA A 25 -0.24 10.73 4.33
C ALA A 25 -1.40 11.74 4.24
N ILE A 26 -2.62 11.28 3.95
CA ILE A 26 -3.82 12.12 3.86
C ILE A 26 -4.10 12.83 5.19
N MET A 27 -4.02 12.12 6.32
CA MET A 27 -4.25 12.72 7.65
C MET A 27 -3.22 13.79 8.02
N ASN A 28 -2.02 13.73 7.44
CA ASN A 28 -0.93 14.67 7.70
C ASN A 28 -0.78 15.74 6.61
N LEU A 29 -1.70 15.81 5.63
CA LEU A 29 -1.72 16.89 4.66
C LEU A 29 -2.04 18.23 5.34
N VAL A 30 -1.43 19.29 4.84
CA VAL A 30 -1.79 20.66 5.22
C VAL A 30 -3.23 20.91 4.81
N GLN A 31 -3.94 21.76 5.57
CA GLN A 31 -5.29 22.18 5.22
C GLN A 31 -5.35 22.67 3.76
N ASP A 32 -6.40 22.26 3.04
CA ASP A 32 -6.65 22.55 1.62
C ASP A 32 -5.69 21.90 0.61
N GLN A 33 -4.73 21.08 1.05
CA GLN A 33 -3.90 20.25 0.18
C GLN A 33 -4.54 18.86 0.00
N GLU A 34 -4.87 18.49 -1.24
CA GLU A 34 -5.48 17.17 -1.53
C GLU A 34 -4.50 16.16 -2.15
N GLN A 35 -3.39 16.67 -2.67
CA GLN A 35 -2.39 15.94 -3.44
C GLN A 35 -1.06 15.83 -2.70
N MET A 36 -0.38 14.70 -2.88
CA MET A 36 0.91 14.40 -2.28
C MET A 36 1.95 14.01 -3.34
N VAL A 37 3.23 14.19 -3.01
CA VAL A 37 4.36 13.73 -3.83
C VAL A 37 4.75 12.32 -3.41
N TRP A 38 4.86 11.41 -4.38
CA TRP A 38 5.33 10.04 -4.13
C TRP A 38 6.78 9.91 -4.54
N LEU A 39 7.67 9.76 -3.57
CA LEU A 39 9.08 9.45 -3.82
C LEU A 39 9.31 7.95 -3.62
N VAL A 40 9.61 7.24 -4.72
CA VAL A 40 9.79 5.79 -4.74
C VAL A 40 11.20 5.47 -5.21
N ASP A 41 12.01 4.91 -4.32
CA ASP A 41 13.40 4.53 -4.61
C ASP A 41 13.52 3.06 -4.97
N PHE A 42 13.97 2.83 -6.21
CA PHE A 42 14.12 1.52 -6.84
C PHE A 42 15.53 0.95 -6.70
N GLN A 43 16.40 1.56 -5.89
CA GLN A 43 17.69 0.97 -5.58
C GLN A 43 17.50 -0.40 -4.93
N GLY A 44 18.22 -1.40 -5.45
CA GLY A 44 18.11 -2.80 -5.02
C GLY A 44 16.83 -3.51 -5.45
N TRP A 45 15.95 -2.86 -6.23
CA TRP A 45 14.74 -3.50 -6.74
C TRP A 45 15.05 -4.46 -7.89
N ALA A 46 14.37 -5.60 -7.90
CA ALA A 46 14.52 -6.65 -8.91
C ALA A 46 13.18 -7.01 -9.54
N MET A 47 13.19 -7.35 -10.83
CA MET A 47 11.96 -7.70 -11.56
C MET A 47 11.22 -8.92 -10.97
N THR A 48 11.97 -9.84 -10.35
CA THR A 48 11.44 -11.04 -9.70
C THR A 48 10.60 -10.74 -8.46
N SER A 49 10.72 -9.55 -7.87
CA SER A 49 9.94 -9.17 -6.68
C SER A 49 8.53 -8.67 -7.03
N ILE A 50 8.11 -8.73 -8.30
CA ILE A 50 6.85 -8.17 -8.78
C ILE A 50 5.82 -9.26 -8.98
N SER A 51 4.68 -9.13 -8.29
CA SER A 51 3.47 -9.88 -8.62
C SER A 51 2.56 -9.02 -9.49
N VAL A 52 2.33 -9.43 -10.75
CA VAL A 52 1.38 -8.74 -11.66
C VAL A 52 -0.02 -8.65 -11.04
N LYS A 53 -0.42 -9.66 -10.25
CA LYS A 53 -1.68 -9.64 -9.50
C LYS A 53 -1.72 -8.50 -8.50
N VAL A 54 -0.66 -8.35 -7.68
CA VAL A 54 -0.55 -7.24 -6.70
C VAL A 54 -0.52 -5.89 -7.39
N THR A 55 0.24 -5.76 -8.49
CA THR A 55 0.31 -4.52 -9.28
C THR A 55 -1.08 -4.10 -9.78
N ARG A 56 -1.85 -5.05 -10.32
CA ARG A 56 -3.20 -4.78 -10.83
C ARG A 56 -4.18 -4.43 -9.71
N GLU A 57 -4.15 -5.16 -8.59
CA GLU A 57 -4.99 -4.86 -7.43
C GLU A 57 -4.66 -3.50 -6.83
N THR A 58 -3.37 -3.19 -6.72
CA THR A 58 -2.87 -1.87 -6.29
C THR A 58 -3.38 -0.77 -7.21
N ALA A 59 -3.25 -0.92 -8.53
CA ALA A 59 -3.73 0.07 -9.49
C ALA A 59 -5.24 0.32 -9.35
N ARG A 60 -6.04 -0.75 -9.21
CA ARG A 60 -7.49 -0.64 -8.98
C ARG A 60 -7.80 0.12 -7.70
N ILE A 61 -7.15 -0.20 -6.58
CA ILE A 61 -7.36 0.51 -5.32
C ILE A 61 -7.05 2.00 -5.46
N LEU A 62 -5.94 2.34 -6.12
CA LEU A 62 -5.57 3.74 -6.33
C LEU A 62 -6.56 4.49 -7.21
N GLN A 63 -7.09 3.85 -8.25
CA GLN A 63 -8.06 4.45 -9.16
C GLN A 63 -9.45 4.61 -8.51
N ASP A 64 -9.93 3.56 -7.86
CA ASP A 64 -11.31 3.47 -7.37
C ASP A 64 -11.49 4.19 -6.03
N HIS A 65 -10.45 4.22 -5.18
CA HIS A 65 -10.55 4.74 -3.80
C HIS A 65 -9.68 5.97 -3.54
N TYR A 66 -8.63 6.20 -4.33
CA TYR A 66 -7.72 7.34 -4.15
C TYR A 66 -7.54 8.18 -5.42
N PRO A 67 -8.63 8.54 -6.12
CA PRO A 67 -8.54 9.32 -7.33
C PRO A 67 -7.89 10.68 -7.05
N GLU A 68 -7.09 11.16 -7.99
CA GLU A 68 -6.42 12.47 -7.94
C GLU A 68 -5.54 12.76 -6.71
N ARG A 69 -5.17 11.76 -5.89
CA ARG A 69 -4.27 11.97 -4.74
C ARG A 69 -2.80 12.17 -5.11
N LEU A 70 -2.39 11.69 -6.29
CA LEU A 70 -1.03 11.88 -6.78
C LEU A 70 -0.87 13.28 -7.38
N GLY A 71 0.00 14.10 -6.79
CA GLY A 71 0.46 15.36 -7.39
C GLY A 71 1.60 15.11 -8.38
N ILE A 72 2.71 14.55 -7.89
CA ILE A 72 3.90 14.16 -8.68
C ILE A 72 4.38 12.80 -8.19
N GLY A 73 4.75 11.91 -9.11
CA GLY A 73 5.39 10.63 -8.78
C GLY A 73 6.83 10.62 -9.24
N ILE A 74 7.78 10.42 -8.32
CA ILE A 74 9.21 10.39 -8.60
C ILE A 74 9.69 8.95 -8.44
N LEU A 75 10.17 8.40 -9.54
CA LEU A 75 10.82 7.10 -9.64
C LEU A 75 12.32 7.34 -9.55
N TYR A 76 12.89 7.14 -8.37
CA TYR A 76 14.29 7.40 -8.06
C TYR A 76 15.14 6.15 -8.27
N ASN A 77 16.25 6.27 -9.00
CA ASN A 77 17.17 5.19 -9.36
C ASN A 77 16.50 3.92 -9.92
N PRO A 78 15.54 3.99 -10.87
CA PRO A 78 15.01 2.80 -11.50
C PRO A 78 16.10 2.06 -12.29
N PRO A 79 16.25 0.73 -12.15
CA PRO A 79 17.24 -0.02 -12.91
C PRO A 79 16.86 -0.08 -14.39
N LYS A 80 17.81 -0.36 -15.29
CA LYS A 80 17.55 -0.42 -16.75
C LYS A 80 16.39 -1.36 -17.13
N ILE A 81 16.21 -2.47 -16.41
CA ILE A 81 15.10 -3.42 -16.63
C ILE A 81 13.71 -2.84 -16.30
N PHE A 82 13.66 -1.69 -15.63
CA PHE A 82 12.41 -1.02 -15.25
C PHE A 82 11.55 -0.63 -16.45
N GLU A 83 12.14 -0.37 -17.62
CA GLU A 83 11.36 -0.05 -18.83
C GLU A 83 10.36 -1.15 -19.20
N SER A 84 10.77 -2.42 -19.05
CA SER A 84 9.89 -3.57 -19.28
C SER A 84 8.74 -3.60 -18.27
N PHE A 85 9.02 -3.32 -17.00
CA PHE A 85 7.97 -3.20 -15.98
C PHE A 85 7.03 -2.03 -16.25
N TRP A 86 7.58 -0.88 -16.62
CA TRP A 86 6.80 0.32 -16.90
C TRP A 86 5.80 0.07 -18.03
N THR A 87 6.19 -0.73 -19.03
CA THR A 87 5.30 -1.16 -20.12
C THR A 87 4.13 -2.02 -19.62
N ILE A 88 4.34 -2.84 -18.59
CA ILE A 88 3.28 -3.65 -17.95
C ILE A 88 2.37 -2.78 -17.08
N VAL A 89 2.90 -1.78 -16.38
CA VAL A 89 2.13 -0.93 -15.47
C VAL A 89 1.31 0.12 -16.20
N LYS A 90 1.88 0.72 -17.26
CA LYS A 90 1.31 1.86 -17.98
C LYS A 90 -0.16 1.67 -18.41
N PRO A 91 -0.61 0.50 -18.90
CA PRO A 91 -2.03 0.27 -19.23
C PRO A 91 -2.99 0.40 -18.05
N PHE A 92 -2.50 0.23 -16.82
CA PHE A 92 -3.29 0.38 -15.61
C PHE A 92 -3.25 1.81 -15.05
N LEU A 93 -2.56 2.76 -15.70
CA LEU A 93 -2.50 4.15 -15.27
C LEU A 93 -3.24 5.03 -16.27
N GLU A 94 -4.08 5.93 -15.75
CA GLU A 94 -4.75 6.91 -16.60
C GLU A 94 -3.74 7.90 -17.21
N THR A 95 -4.14 8.54 -18.32
CA THR A 95 -3.26 9.41 -19.10
C THR A 95 -2.64 10.56 -18.27
N LYS A 96 -3.43 11.15 -17.38
CA LYS A 96 -2.99 12.21 -16.47
C LYS A 96 -1.98 11.70 -15.44
N THR A 97 -2.12 10.47 -14.97
CA THR A 97 -1.26 9.87 -13.95
C THR A 97 0.14 9.60 -14.50
N TYR A 98 0.27 9.03 -15.70
CA TYR A 98 1.61 8.80 -16.27
C TYR A 98 2.36 10.11 -16.53
N LYS A 99 1.66 11.20 -16.87
CA LYS A 99 2.27 12.52 -17.12
C LYS A 99 2.87 13.15 -15.87
N LYS A 100 2.36 12.76 -14.68
CA LYS A 100 2.87 13.21 -13.37
C LYS A 100 4.14 12.46 -12.95
N MET A 101 4.54 11.41 -13.68
CA MET A 101 5.70 10.60 -13.32
C MET A 101 7.02 11.20 -13.83
N LYS A 102 8.01 11.27 -12.96
CA LYS A 102 9.37 11.77 -13.21
C LYS A 102 10.37 10.69 -12.87
N PHE A 103 11.34 10.50 -13.74
CA PHE A 103 12.45 9.57 -13.53
C PHE A 103 13.65 10.39 -13.06
N VAL A 104 14.23 9.99 -11.93
CA VAL A 104 15.38 10.67 -11.33
C VAL A 104 16.48 9.65 -11.08
N TYR A 105 17.70 10.01 -11.43
CA TYR A 105 18.89 9.19 -11.28
C TYR A 105 19.95 9.96 -10.47
N SER A 106 20.49 9.31 -9.45
CA SER A 106 21.49 9.88 -8.54
C SER A 106 22.81 10.25 -9.22
N ASP A 107 23.11 9.64 -10.36
CA ASP A 107 24.30 9.88 -11.18
C ASP A 107 24.06 10.88 -12.33
N ASP A 108 22.84 11.39 -12.51
CA ASP A 108 22.50 12.42 -13.50
C ASP A 108 22.12 13.74 -12.82
N PRO A 109 23.03 14.74 -12.79
CA PRO A 109 22.76 16.06 -12.23
C PRO A 109 21.56 16.77 -12.86
N LYS A 110 21.22 16.48 -14.13
CA LYS A 110 20.05 17.12 -14.77
C LYS A 110 18.75 16.60 -14.16
N SER A 111 18.66 15.29 -13.92
CA SER A 111 17.49 14.69 -13.30
C SER A 111 17.34 15.08 -11.83
N LEU A 112 18.45 15.31 -11.11
CA LEU A 112 18.44 15.74 -9.72
C LEU A 112 17.82 17.12 -9.52
N LYS A 113 17.85 18.01 -10.53
CA LYS A 113 17.14 19.30 -10.46
C LYS A 113 15.66 19.16 -10.12
N VAL A 114 15.02 18.07 -10.55
CA VAL A 114 13.62 17.77 -10.20
C VAL A 114 13.44 17.62 -8.68
N ILE A 115 14.43 17.05 -7.99
CA ILE A 115 14.42 16.93 -6.53
C ILE A 115 14.61 18.31 -5.89
N GLU A 116 15.56 19.11 -6.38
CA GLU A 116 15.83 20.45 -5.86
C GLU A 116 14.64 21.41 -6.01
N GLU A 117 13.87 21.28 -7.09
CA GLU A 117 12.68 22.09 -7.36
C GLU A 117 11.48 21.71 -6.47
N ILE A 118 11.40 20.46 -6.00
CA ILE A 118 10.23 19.92 -5.30
C ILE A 118 10.46 19.84 -3.79
N PHE A 119 11.69 19.57 -3.34
CA PHE A 119 12.00 19.31 -1.94
C PHE A 119 12.98 20.31 -1.34
N ASP A 120 12.76 20.62 -0.07
CA ASP A 120 13.77 21.25 0.78
C ASP A 120 14.91 20.25 1.04
N LEU A 121 16.04 20.48 0.37
CA LEU A 121 17.20 19.60 0.41
C LEU A 121 17.80 19.45 1.82
N ASP A 122 17.65 20.45 2.70
CA ASP A 122 18.15 20.35 4.09
C ASP A 122 17.32 19.37 4.94
N LYS A 123 16.08 19.11 4.53
CA LYS A 123 15.19 18.14 5.19
C LYS A 123 15.21 16.77 4.52
N LEU A 124 15.50 16.73 3.22
CA LEU A 124 15.53 15.49 2.44
C LEU A 124 16.72 14.61 2.84
N ASP A 125 16.46 13.31 3.00
CA ASP A 125 17.46 12.28 3.29
C ASP A 125 18.54 12.23 2.19
N VAL A 126 19.81 12.12 2.60
CA VAL A 126 20.98 11.96 1.72
C VAL A 126 20.82 10.82 0.71
N ALA A 127 20.07 9.77 1.05
CA ALA A 127 19.77 8.66 0.14
C ALA A 127 18.99 9.07 -1.12
N PHE A 128 18.36 10.25 -1.12
CA PHE A 128 17.63 10.81 -2.27
C PHE A 128 18.31 12.06 -2.85
N GLY A 129 19.58 12.30 -2.52
CA GLY A 129 20.32 13.50 -2.95
C GLY A 129 20.09 14.74 -2.08
N GLY A 130 19.48 14.57 -0.90
CA GLY A 130 19.36 15.65 0.09
C GLY A 130 20.61 15.85 0.95
N ARG A 131 20.50 16.69 1.97
CA ARG A 131 21.57 17.07 2.90
C ARG A 131 21.31 16.62 4.35
N ASN A 132 20.18 15.99 4.62
CA ASN A 132 19.84 15.51 5.97
C ASN A 132 20.54 14.17 6.27
N PRO A 133 21.50 14.13 7.22
CA PRO A 133 22.26 12.91 7.54
C PRO A 133 21.52 11.97 8.49
N ALA A 134 20.36 12.35 9.04
CA ALA A 134 19.66 11.56 10.06
C ALA A 134 19.22 10.18 9.54
N GLY A 135 19.00 10.06 8.23
CA GLY A 135 18.56 8.83 7.58
C GLY A 135 17.22 8.29 8.10
N PHE A 136 16.93 7.03 7.78
CA PHE A 136 15.74 6.35 8.28
C PHE A 136 16.01 5.69 9.63
N ASN A 137 15.24 6.07 10.66
CA ASN A 137 15.28 5.43 11.98
C ASN A 137 13.94 4.72 12.25
N LEU A 138 14.00 3.39 12.38
CA LEU A 138 12.81 2.55 12.55
C LEU A 138 12.06 2.86 13.86
N GLU A 139 12.78 3.10 14.97
CA GLU A 139 12.15 3.33 16.28
C GLU A 139 11.40 4.66 16.33
N VAL A 140 12.00 5.71 15.76
CA VAL A 140 11.37 7.02 15.63
C VAL A 140 10.13 6.92 14.73
N TYR A 141 10.26 6.25 13.59
CA TYR A 141 9.14 6.03 12.67
C TYR A 141 8.02 5.22 13.31
N ALA A 142 8.33 4.13 14.03
CA ALA A 142 7.36 3.30 14.71
C ALA A 142 6.62 4.06 15.82
N ARG A 143 7.31 4.96 16.54
CA ARG A 143 6.67 5.85 17.52
C ARG A 143 5.70 6.80 16.83
N GLN A 144 6.13 7.45 15.75
CA GLN A 144 5.27 8.35 14.98
C GLN A 144 3.99 7.64 14.47
N MET A 145 4.12 6.40 13.97
CA MET A 145 2.96 5.60 13.53
C MET A 145 1.96 5.36 14.67
N LYS A 146 2.44 5.02 15.87
CA LYS A 146 1.56 4.83 17.06
C LYS A 146 0.84 6.11 17.46
N ASP A 147 1.53 7.24 17.36
CA ASP A 147 0.93 8.55 17.66
C ASP A 147 -0.16 8.89 16.64
N ASP A 148 0.08 8.62 15.35
CA ASP A 148 -0.90 8.85 14.28
C ASP A 148 -2.12 7.89 14.40
N ASP A 149 -1.90 6.64 14.77
CA ASP A 149 -2.99 5.68 15.07
C ASP A 149 -3.85 6.17 16.24
N SER A 150 -3.23 6.76 17.26
CA SER A 150 -3.93 7.34 18.41
C SER A 150 -4.77 8.56 18.01
N LYS A 151 -4.26 9.43 17.13
CA LYS A 151 -5.05 10.56 16.59
C LYS A 151 -6.26 10.06 15.80
N ARG A 152 -6.05 9.03 14.97
CA ARG A 152 -7.10 8.45 14.12
C ARG A 152 -8.27 7.88 14.93
N THR A 153 -7.97 7.16 16.00
CA THR A 153 -8.99 6.60 16.91
C THR A 153 -9.77 7.71 17.64
N ASN A 154 -9.08 8.75 18.10
CA ASN A 154 -9.73 9.89 18.76
C ASN A 154 -10.64 10.67 17.81
N PHE A 155 -10.26 10.83 16.54
CA PHE A 155 -11.10 11.46 15.52
C PHE A 155 -12.40 10.68 15.27
N HIS A 156 -12.31 9.34 15.26
CA HIS A 156 -13.48 8.45 15.11
C HIS A 156 -14.39 8.43 16.35
N GLY A 157 -13.87 8.74 17.54
CA GLY A 157 -14.65 8.82 18.78
C GLY A 157 -15.51 10.07 18.92
N SER A 158 -15.29 11.11 18.10
CA SER A 158 -15.88 12.44 18.31
C SER A 158 -16.99 12.84 17.33
N GLY A 159 -17.38 11.98 16.37
CA GLY A 159 -18.56 12.26 15.54
C GLY A 159 -18.61 11.50 14.23
N CYS A 160 -19.82 11.05 13.89
CA CYS A 160 -20.22 10.32 12.69
C CYS A 160 -19.99 8.80 12.73
N SER A 161 -21.02 8.08 13.17
CA SER A 161 -21.21 6.67 12.89
C SER A 161 -21.22 6.46 11.36
N SER A 162 -20.14 5.92 10.81
CA SER A 162 -20.12 5.33 9.48
C SER A 162 -19.77 3.85 9.60
N PRO A 163 -20.32 2.98 8.75
CA PRO A 163 -20.45 1.56 9.05
C PRO A 163 -19.14 0.83 8.76
N PHE A 164 -18.29 0.67 9.77
CA PHE A 164 -17.21 -0.29 9.69
C PHE A 164 -17.68 -1.67 10.12
N TYR A 165 -17.52 -2.60 9.19
CA TYR A 165 -17.35 -4.03 9.35
C TYR A 165 -17.09 -4.45 10.80
N GLN A 166 -18.07 -5.16 11.38
CA GLN A 166 -17.83 -5.97 12.56
C GLN A 166 -16.74 -6.99 12.25
N SER A 167 -15.62 -6.86 12.95
CA SER A 167 -14.72 -7.98 13.16
C SER A 167 -15.52 -9.05 13.90
N SER A 168 -15.89 -10.13 13.21
CA SER A 168 -16.46 -11.29 13.87
C SER A 168 -15.36 -11.96 14.68
N SER A 169 -15.42 -11.74 15.99
CA SER A 169 -14.74 -12.56 16.98
C SER A 169 -15.11 -14.02 16.77
N LEU A 170 -14.11 -14.86 16.54
CA LEU A 170 -14.22 -16.31 16.72
C LEU A 170 -14.77 -16.59 18.12
N SER A 171 -15.87 -17.32 18.19
CA SER A 171 -16.29 -18.01 19.40
C SER A 171 -16.43 -19.49 19.06
N GLU A 172 -15.53 -20.29 19.65
CA GLU A 172 -15.74 -21.71 19.85
C GLU A 172 -16.94 -21.91 20.77
N SER A 173 -17.86 -22.81 20.41
CA SER A 173 -18.73 -23.46 21.38
C SER A 173 -19.07 -24.86 20.88
N GLN A 174 -18.67 -25.85 21.68
CA GLN A 174 -18.97 -27.25 21.54
C GLN A 174 -20.46 -27.53 21.84
N GLN A 175 -20.99 -28.52 21.12
CA GLN A 175 -21.93 -29.58 21.53
C GLN A 175 -23.10 -29.20 22.46
N HIS A 176 -24.34 -29.44 21.99
CA HIS A 176 -25.23 -30.36 22.72
C HIS A 176 -26.35 -30.92 21.83
N GLU A 177 -26.53 -32.20 22.06
CA GLU A 177 -27.48 -33.21 21.60
C GLU A 177 -28.95 -32.90 21.96
N SER A 178 -29.88 -33.23 21.05
CA SER A 178 -31.23 -33.65 21.40
C SER A 178 -31.85 -34.49 20.27
N THR A 179 -32.21 -35.71 20.64
CA THR A 179 -32.96 -36.72 19.88
C THR A 179 -34.40 -36.30 19.63
N ASP A 180 -35.00 -36.84 18.56
CA ASP A 180 -36.25 -37.65 18.57
C ASP A 180 -36.75 -37.80 17.11
N LEU A 181 -36.72 -39.04 16.56
CA LEU A 181 -37.86 -39.96 16.35
C LEU A 181 -38.89 -39.41 15.34
N ASP A 182 -39.40 -40.09 14.31
CA ASP A 182 -39.27 -41.44 13.75
C ASP A 182 -40.10 -41.48 12.43
N CYS A 183 -40.01 -42.59 11.70
CA CYS A 183 -40.87 -43.06 10.57
C CYS A 183 -40.44 -42.64 9.13
N ASP A 184 -40.43 -43.51 8.12
CA ASP A 184 -40.87 -44.90 8.02
C ASP A 184 -40.23 -45.58 6.78
N SER A 185 -39.73 -46.79 6.99
CA SER A 185 -39.95 -48.02 6.21
C SER A 185 -39.81 -48.07 4.67
N ASN A 186 -38.80 -48.82 4.20
CA ASN A 186 -38.85 -50.04 3.34
C ASN A 186 -37.57 -50.16 2.48
N ALA A 187 -36.63 -51.06 2.79
CA ALA A 187 -36.61 -52.53 2.63
C ALA A 187 -36.12 -53.00 1.24
N SER A 188 -34.99 -53.73 1.29
CA SER A 188 -34.47 -54.74 0.33
C SER A 188 -33.97 -54.20 -1.01
N ASP A 189 -32.86 -54.64 -1.60
CA ASP A 189 -32.36 -56.01 -1.70
C ASP A 189 -30.90 -56.03 -2.21
N GLU A 190 -30.25 -57.18 -2.02
CA GLU A 190 -28.93 -57.65 -2.46
C GLU A 190 -28.49 -57.19 -3.87
N GLY A 191 -27.22 -57.06 -4.27
CA GLY A 191 -25.99 -57.78 -3.95
C GLY A 191 -25.19 -57.96 -5.26
N ARG A 192 -23.88 -58.21 -5.11
CA ARG A 192 -22.88 -58.66 -6.11
C ARG A 192 -22.21 -57.66 -7.08
N LEU A 193 -20.88 -57.64 -6.88
CA LEU A 193 -19.74 -57.50 -7.81
C LEU A 193 -19.48 -56.13 -8.44
#